data_AF-A0A7J6T803-F1
#
_entry.id   AF-A0A7J6T803-F1
#
_cell.length_a   1.000
_cell.length_b   1.000
_cell.length_c   1.000
_cell.angle_alpha   90.00
_cell.angle_beta   90.00
_cell.angle_gamma   90.00
#
_symmetry.space_group_name_H-M   'P 1'
#
loop_
_entity.id
_entity.type
_entity.pdbx_description
1 polymer ?
#
loop_
_entity_poly.entity_id
_entity_poly.type
_entity_poly.pdbx_seq_one_letter_code
_entity_poly.pdbx_strand_id
1 'polypeptide(L)'
;MDAASLAQFERLCTEFYNPPNEQAQRHAHEVLTPLLNGIDSVPQLQYVLANSSNQQALVFASTALTKVATANWTAVTEQQREDMKNFMLNYLFQNCEALQNSAPYAVSFLVRFLCRIVKLSWLEGPQHQTIVSDVQKFLSASTRHWILGLDIYVQLTADIQPTVGPGMSRFRRTALSFRDIALPQIFTTAVDILTQMYEGKLRIDDKMDEFKLVKKVLQLAYNCLSFDFMGTIPDETSEDQTTVMVPHNWTVLKDNIIPKLFFQLYDSSCKNGWKDCAIYCLQCLVLLSSLRRSFFQNEEEKTALLQSMMEGTAHLISNKVGLSDPQCLHETCRLIGRINTSSQFKELKQVPSFEMWLEQVYGFTIDAIKNWQILPNSKHYLLQFWAQLVMPIMNDKDKTPGFHTKLEDYIYTITVR
;
A
#
# COMPACT_ATOMS: atom_id res chain seq x y z
N MET A 1 -3.41 -33.91 -20.77
CA MET A 1 -4.26 -34.39 -19.67
C MET A 1 -5.67 -34.55 -20.22
N ASP A 2 -6.40 -35.62 -19.88
CA ASP A 2 -7.81 -35.78 -20.26
C ASP A 2 -8.75 -35.27 -19.14
N ALA A 3 -10.06 -35.22 -19.40
CA ALA A 3 -11.04 -34.69 -18.45
C ALA A 3 -11.10 -35.49 -17.15
N ALA A 4 -10.92 -36.82 -17.21
CA ALA A 4 -10.92 -37.69 -16.03
C ALA A 4 -9.71 -37.42 -15.12
N SER A 5 -8.53 -37.25 -15.74
CA SER A 5 -7.29 -36.89 -15.04
C SER A 5 -7.37 -35.50 -14.41
N LEU A 6 -7.99 -34.53 -15.09
CA LEU A 6 -8.23 -33.19 -14.53
C LEU A 6 -9.16 -33.27 -13.30
N ALA A 7 -10.28 -33.98 -13.41
CA ALA A 7 -11.21 -34.14 -12.28
C ALA A 7 -10.59 -34.91 -11.09
N GLN A 8 -9.65 -35.83 -11.34
CA GLN A 8 -8.87 -36.45 -10.28
C GLN A 8 -7.92 -35.45 -9.62
N PHE A 9 -7.21 -34.64 -10.42
CA PHE A 9 -6.32 -33.60 -9.90
C PHE A 9 -7.07 -32.59 -9.03
N GLU A 10 -8.23 -32.11 -9.48
CA GLU A 10 -9.07 -31.16 -8.72
C GLU A 10 -9.53 -31.73 -7.38
N ARG A 11 -9.88 -33.03 -7.35
CA ARG A 11 -10.21 -33.73 -6.10
C ARG A 11 -9.03 -33.78 -5.15
N LEU A 12 -7.84 -34.16 -5.65
CA LEU A 12 -6.62 -34.20 -4.84
C LEU A 12 -6.26 -32.81 -4.28
N CYS A 13 -6.40 -31.74 -5.08
CA CYS A 13 -6.17 -30.38 -4.57
C CYS A 13 -7.19 -29.97 -3.51
N THR A 14 -8.44 -30.41 -3.64
CA THR A 14 -9.47 -30.17 -2.62
C THR A 14 -9.10 -30.87 -1.32
N GLU A 15 -8.68 -32.13 -1.37
CA GLU A 15 -8.23 -32.91 -0.22
C GLU A 15 -6.92 -32.37 0.40
N PHE A 16 -6.05 -31.76 -0.41
CA PHE A 16 -4.80 -31.16 0.04
C PHE A 16 -5.04 -29.96 0.97
N TYR A 17 -5.95 -29.05 0.61
CA TYR A 17 -6.25 -27.86 1.41
C TYR A 17 -7.35 -28.07 2.44
N ASN A 18 -8.36 -28.89 2.13
CA ASN A 18 -9.53 -29.15 2.96
C ASN A 18 -9.75 -30.68 3.09
N PRO A 19 -8.89 -31.38 3.86
CA PRO A 19 -8.94 -32.83 3.93
C PRO A 19 -10.20 -33.34 4.64
N PRO A 20 -10.90 -34.35 4.09
CA PRO A 20 -12.02 -34.99 4.77
C PRO A 20 -11.57 -35.92 5.91
N ASN A 21 -10.36 -36.48 5.81
CA ASN A 21 -9.72 -37.32 6.82
C ASN A 21 -8.19 -37.35 6.62
N GLU A 22 -7.46 -37.90 7.59
CA GLU A 22 -5.99 -37.98 7.54
C GLU A 22 -5.46 -38.82 6.36
N GLN A 23 -6.17 -39.88 5.95
CA GLN A 23 -5.71 -40.75 4.87
C GLN A 23 -5.75 -40.03 3.51
N ALA A 24 -6.86 -39.36 3.22
CA ALA A 24 -7.01 -38.52 2.04
C ALA A 24 -5.98 -37.39 2.03
N GLN A 25 -5.73 -36.75 3.18
CA GLN A 25 -4.70 -35.72 3.29
C GLN A 25 -3.32 -36.28 2.93
N ARG A 26 -2.92 -37.41 3.51
CA ARG A 26 -1.61 -38.03 3.25
C ARG A 26 -1.47 -38.42 1.77
N HIS A 27 -2.50 -39.01 1.19
CA HIS A 27 -2.50 -39.39 -0.22
C HIS A 27 -2.37 -38.16 -1.13
N ALA A 28 -3.15 -37.11 -0.90
CA ALA A 28 -3.07 -35.87 -1.65
C ALA A 28 -1.67 -35.22 -1.54
N HIS A 29 -1.07 -35.22 -0.35
CA HIS A 29 0.29 -34.70 -0.15
C HIS A 29 1.34 -35.53 -0.89
N GLU A 30 1.24 -36.86 -0.83
CA GLU A 30 2.16 -37.77 -1.51
C GLU A 30 2.16 -37.55 -3.03
N VAL A 31 0.97 -37.39 -3.62
CA VAL A 31 0.82 -37.21 -5.08
C VAL A 31 1.19 -35.80 -5.52
N LEU A 32 0.76 -34.76 -4.80
CA LEU A 32 0.91 -33.38 -5.25
C LEU A 32 2.24 -32.74 -4.88
N THR A 33 2.83 -33.06 -3.73
CA THR A 33 4.08 -32.41 -3.27
C THR A 33 5.24 -32.52 -4.27
N PRO A 34 5.48 -33.65 -4.96
CA PRO A 34 6.51 -33.75 -5.99
C PRO A 34 6.34 -32.73 -7.13
N LEU A 35 5.11 -32.37 -7.48
CA LEU A 35 4.81 -31.40 -8.53
C LEU A 35 5.20 -29.97 -8.16
N LEU A 36 5.37 -29.65 -6.87
CA LEU A 36 5.75 -28.29 -6.44
C LEU A 36 7.17 -27.90 -6.86
N ASN A 37 8.04 -28.88 -7.12
CA ASN A 37 9.46 -28.66 -7.43
C ASN A 37 9.91 -29.26 -8.76
N GLY A 38 9.10 -30.13 -9.38
CA GLY A 38 9.46 -30.80 -10.63
C GLY A 38 9.28 -29.90 -11.86
N ILE A 39 10.34 -29.67 -12.63
CA ILE A 39 10.24 -28.92 -13.90
C ILE A 39 9.35 -29.63 -14.93
N ASP A 40 9.33 -30.96 -14.88
CA ASP A 40 8.50 -31.82 -15.76
C ASP A 40 6.99 -31.67 -15.48
N SER A 41 6.61 -31.08 -14.34
CA SER A 41 5.21 -30.83 -14.00
C SER A 41 4.62 -29.60 -14.71
N VAL A 42 5.46 -28.72 -15.27
CA VAL A 42 5.02 -27.43 -15.86
C VAL A 42 3.90 -27.61 -16.90
N PRO A 43 4.00 -28.53 -17.89
CA PRO A 43 2.94 -28.70 -18.89
C PRO A 43 1.60 -29.12 -18.27
N GLN A 44 1.63 -29.98 -17.25
CA GLN A 44 0.43 -30.40 -16.53
C GLN A 44 -0.21 -29.22 -15.78
N LEU A 45 0.61 -28.43 -15.07
CA LEU A 45 0.13 -27.28 -14.30
C LEU A 45 -0.41 -26.16 -15.19
N GLN A 46 0.22 -25.91 -16.35
CA GLN A 46 -0.29 -25.00 -17.38
C GLN A 46 -1.64 -25.47 -17.94
N TYR A 47 -1.80 -26.77 -18.18
CA TYR A 47 -3.07 -27.33 -18.59
C TYR A 47 -4.16 -27.12 -17.51
N VAL A 48 -3.83 -27.34 -16.23
CA VAL A 48 -4.77 -27.09 -15.12
C VAL A 48 -5.21 -25.63 -15.10
N LEU A 49 -4.27 -24.68 -15.24
CA LEU A 49 -4.61 -23.25 -15.29
C LEU A 49 -5.57 -22.93 -16.43
N ALA A 50 -5.32 -23.48 -17.63
CA ALA A 50 -6.12 -23.17 -18.81
C ALA A 50 -7.52 -23.81 -18.81
N ASN A 51 -7.75 -24.91 -18.07
CA ASN A 51 -8.96 -25.73 -18.20
C ASN A 51 -9.75 -25.92 -16.89
N SER A 52 -9.19 -25.64 -15.72
CA SER A 52 -9.87 -25.80 -14.44
C SER A 52 -10.59 -24.52 -14.04
N SER A 53 -11.79 -24.68 -13.47
CA SER A 53 -12.49 -23.63 -12.71
C SER A 53 -12.44 -23.89 -11.20
N ASN A 54 -11.75 -24.94 -10.74
CA ASN A 54 -11.64 -25.31 -9.34
C ASN A 54 -10.62 -24.41 -8.62
N GLN A 55 -11.08 -23.72 -7.58
CA GLN A 55 -10.25 -22.75 -6.86
C GLN A 55 -8.98 -23.36 -6.27
N GLN A 56 -9.07 -24.53 -5.63
CA GLN A 56 -7.94 -25.21 -5.01
C GLN A 56 -6.91 -25.67 -6.05
N ALA A 57 -7.38 -26.19 -7.19
CA ALA A 57 -6.51 -26.60 -8.29
C ALA A 57 -5.76 -25.42 -8.89
N LEU A 58 -6.44 -24.28 -9.10
CA LEU A 58 -5.81 -23.05 -9.58
C LEU A 58 -4.78 -22.50 -8.59
N VAL A 59 -5.11 -22.47 -7.29
CA VAL A 59 -4.18 -22.06 -6.21
C VAL A 59 -2.93 -22.94 -6.20
N PHE A 60 -3.12 -24.26 -6.26
CA PHE A 60 -2.02 -25.22 -6.29
C PHE A 60 -1.15 -25.01 -7.53
N ALA A 61 -1.77 -24.94 -8.70
CA ALA A 61 -1.07 -24.79 -9.98
C ALA A 61 -0.26 -23.49 -10.04
N SER A 62 -0.85 -22.35 -9.66
CA SER A 62 -0.14 -21.07 -9.60
C SER A 62 1.02 -21.11 -8.59
N THR A 63 0.83 -21.74 -7.44
CA THR A 63 1.87 -21.86 -6.41
C THR A 63 3.05 -22.71 -6.89
N ALA A 64 2.75 -23.88 -7.48
CA ALA A 64 3.75 -24.77 -8.04
C ALA A 64 4.53 -24.09 -9.17
N LEU A 65 3.84 -23.47 -10.12
CA LEU A 65 4.47 -22.76 -11.23
C LEU A 65 5.33 -21.59 -10.75
N THR A 66 4.90 -20.85 -9.72
CA THR A 66 5.70 -19.77 -9.11
C THR A 66 7.01 -20.32 -8.53
N LYS A 67 6.96 -21.45 -7.83
CA LYS A 67 8.14 -22.10 -7.24
C LYS A 67 9.09 -22.62 -8.32
N VAL A 68 8.56 -23.39 -9.27
CA VAL A 68 9.34 -23.99 -10.35
C VAL A 68 9.99 -22.92 -11.23
N ALA A 69 9.24 -21.89 -11.63
CA ALA A 69 9.77 -20.76 -12.41
C ALA A 69 10.87 -20.02 -11.65
N THR A 70 10.68 -19.79 -10.33
CA THR A 70 11.69 -19.14 -9.50
C THR A 70 12.98 -19.94 -9.40
N ALA A 71 12.89 -21.26 -9.18
CA ALA A 71 14.04 -22.11 -8.99
C ALA A 71 14.83 -22.35 -10.30
N ASN A 72 14.14 -22.37 -11.44
CA ASN A 72 14.72 -22.76 -12.73
C ASN A 72 14.78 -21.62 -13.75
N TRP A 73 14.65 -20.37 -13.31
CA TRP A 73 14.47 -19.21 -14.19
C TRP A 73 15.57 -19.07 -15.25
N THR A 74 16.81 -19.40 -14.89
CA THR A 74 17.97 -19.33 -15.81
C THR A 74 17.89 -20.31 -16.97
N ALA A 75 17.14 -21.41 -16.83
CA ALA A 75 16.95 -22.41 -17.88
C ALA A 75 15.78 -22.07 -18.83
N VAL A 76 14.90 -21.14 -18.45
CA VAL A 76 13.77 -20.69 -19.28
C VAL A 76 14.28 -19.79 -20.40
N THR A 77 13.91 -20.05 -21.65
CA THR A 77 14.32 -19.22 -22.79
C THR A 77 13.60 -17.88 -22.80
N GLU A 78 14.17 -16.87 -23.46
CA GLU A 78 13.55 -15.54 -23.57
C GLU A 78 12.12 -15.60 -24.12
N GLN A 79 11.92 -16.35 -25.21
CA GLN A 79 10.59 -16.55 -25.81
C GLN A 79 9.60 -17.14 -24.81
N GLN A 80 10.01 -18.18 -24.06
CA GLN A 80 9.15 -18.81 -23.07
C GLN A 80 8.77 -17.83 -21.94
N ARG A 81 9.69 -16.94 -21.53
CA ARG A 81 9.41 -15.91 -20.51
C ARG A 81 8.35 -14.93 -20.99
N GLU A 82 8.45 -14.50 -22.25
CA GLU A 82 7.46 -13.62 -22.87
C GLU A 82 6.10 -14.32 -23.03
N ASP A 83 6.09 -15.54 -23.55
CA ASP A 83 4.88 -16.35 -23.72
C ASP A 83 4.16 -16.57 -22.38
N MET A 84 4.90 -16.86 -21.30
CA MET A 84 4.32 -17.02 -19.96
C MET A 84 3.68 -15.73 -19.45
N LYS A 85 4.36 -14.58 -19.59
CA LYS A 85 3.82 -13.27 -19.19
C LYS A 85 2.53 -12.97 -19.97
N ASN A 86 2.57 -13.12 -21.29
CA ASN A 86 1.46 -12.82 -22.18
C ASN A 86 0.28 -13.77 -21.96
N PHE A 87 0.54 -15.07 -21.76
CA PHE A 87 -0.48 -16.04 -21.38
C PHE A 87 -1.18 -15.63 -20.09
N MET A 88 -0.42 -15.29 -19.03
CA MET A 88 -1.01 -14.92 -17.74
C MET A 88 -1.84 -13.63 -17.82
N LEU A 89 -1.36 -12.61 -18.52
CA LEU A 89 -2.11 -11.37 -18.76
C LEU A 89 -3.41 -11.64 -19.52
N ASN A 90 -3.34 -12.40 -20.62
CA ASN A 90 -4.52 -12.73 -21.42
C ASN A 90 -5.50 -13.62 -20.64
N TYR A 91 -5.00 -14.59 -19.88
CA TYR A 91 -5.82 -15.48 -19.06
C TYR A 91 -6.57 -14.70 -17.98
N LEU A 92 -5.88 -13.83 -17.24
CA LEU A 92 -6.49 -12.97 -16.21
C LEU A 92 -7.52 -12.01 -16.81
N PHE A 93 -7.23 -11.44 -17.97
CA PHE A 93 -8.15 -10.54 -18.66
C PHE A 93 -9.41 -11.28 -19.15
N GLN A 94 -9.25 -12.34 -19.93
CA GLN A 94 -10.37 -13.09 -20.54
C GLN A 94 -11.26 -13.77 -19.50
N ASN A 95 -10.67 -14.23 -18.39
CA ASN A 95 -11.39 -14.95 -17.34
C ASN A 95 -11.72 -14.07 -16.12
N CYS A 96 -11.60 -12.74 -16.23
CA CYS A 96 -11.77 -11.81 -15.10
C CYS A 96 -13.08 -12.06 -14.32
N GLU A 97 -14.22 -12.12 -15.01
CA GLU A 97 -15.51 -12.35 -14.36
C GLU A 97 -15.67 -13.79 -13.85
N ALA A 98 -15.25 -14.78 -14.64
CA ALA A 98 -15.35 -16.18 -14.26
C ALA A 98 -14.55 -16.47 -12.99
N LEU A 99 -13.30 -16.01 -12.92
CA LEU A 99 -12.42 -16.16 -11.76
C LEU A 99 -12.99 -15.47 -10.52
N GLN A 100 -13.54 -14.26 -10.65
CA GLN A 100 -14.15 -13.56 -9.52
C GLN A 100 -15.38 -14.28 -8.96
N ASN A 101 -16.12 -14.99 -9.80
CA ASN A 101 -17.31 -15.72 -9.39
C ASN A 101 -17.01 -17.14 -8.87
N SER A 102 -16.16 -17.91 -9.56
CA SER A 102 -15.94 -19.33 -9.26
C SER A 102 -14.71 -19.60 -8.40
N ALA A 103 -13.69 -18.74 -8.46
CA ALA A 103 -12.41 -18.94 -7.79
C ALA A 103 -11.77 -17.64 -7.25
N PRO A 104 -12.51 -16.80 -6.49
CA PRO A 104 -12.05 -15.48 -6.06
C PRO A 104 -10.74 -15.52 -5.26
N TYR A 105 -10.49 -16.58 -4.48
CA TYR A 105 -9.25 -16.72 -3.71
C TYR A 105 -8.04 -17.01 -4.62
N ALA A 106 -8.25 -17.74 -5.72
CA ALA A 106 -7.18 -18.11 -6.66
C ALA A 106 -6.60 -16.91 -7.40
N VAL A 107 -7.39 -15.84 -7.60
CA VAL A 107 -6.96 -14.60 -8.27
C VAL A 107 -5.67 -14.07 -7.66
N SER A 108 -5.56 -14.02 -6.33
CA SER A 108 -4.37 -13.52 -5.64
C SER A 108 -3.09 -14.33 -5.94
N PHE A 109 -3.22 -15.65 -6.16
CA PHE A 109 -2.10 -16.53 -6.49
C PHE A 109 -1.71 -16.42 -7.97
N LEU A 110 -2.70 -16.27 -8.86
CA LEU A 110 -2.47 -16.03 -10.28
C LEU A 110 -1.78 -14.69 -10.52
N VAL A 111 -2.25 -13.63 -9.86
CA VAL A 111 -1.62 -12.30 -9.90
C VAL A 111 -0.20 -12.36 -9.33
N ARG A 112 0.01 -13.05 -8.20
CA ARG A 112 1.36 -13.24 -7.64
C ARG A 112 2.29 -13.99 -8.62
N PHE A 113 1.79 -15.00 -9.32
CA PHE A 113 2.58 -15.70 -10.33
C PHE A 113 2.97 -14.77 -11.48
N LEU A 114 2.05 -13.97 -12.00
CA LEU A 114 2.34 -12.94 -13.01
C LEU A 114 3.39 -11.94 -12.51
N CYS A 115 3.22 -11.37 -11.32
CA CYS A 115 4.18 -10.41 -10.75
C CYS A 115 5.57 -11.05 -10.57
N ARG A 116 5.61 -12.34 -10.21
CA ARG A 116 6.88 -13.06 -10.09
C ARG A 116 7.59 -13.20 -11.43
N ILE A 117 6.87 -13.53 -12.50
CA ILE A 117 7.40 -13.56 -13.88
C ILE A 117 7.99 -12.18 -14.22
N VAL A 118 7.22 -11.11 -14.03
CA VAL A 118 7.67 -9.73 -14.31
C VAL A 118 8.93 -9.38 -13.53
N LYS A 119 8.97 -9.66 -12.22
CA LYS A 119 10.14 -9.39 -11.36
C LYS A 119 11.39 -10.16 -11.82
N LEU A 120 11.23 -11.42 -12.23
CA LEU A 120 12.34 -12.24 -12.69
C LEU A 120 12.85 -11.75 -14.07
N SER A 121 11.96 -11.40 -15.00
CA SER A 121 12.32 -10.91 -16.33
C SER A 121 12.80 -9.45 -16.37
N TRP A 122 12.57 -8.65 -15.32
CA TRP A 122 12.65 -7.18 -15.39
C TRP A 122 13.97 -6.62 -15.95
N LEU A 123 15.10 -7.25 -15.58
CA LEU A 123 16.45 -6.82 -15.98
C LEU A 123 16.97 -7.49 -17.26
N GLU A 124 16.14 -8.29 -17.93
CA GLU A 124 16.56 -9.06 -19.12
C GLU A 124 16.40 -8.26 -20.41
N GLY A 125 15.59 -7.20 -20.40
CA GLY A 125 15.49 -6.24 -21.50
C GLY A 125 14.24 -5.34 -21.41
N PRO A 126 14.19 -4.22 -22.16
CA PRO A 126 13.05 -3.30 -22.17
C PRO A 126 11.71 -3.96 -22.58
N GLN A 127 11.76 -5.01 -23.41
CA GLN A 127 10.60 -5.82 -23.81
C GLN A 127 9.88 -6.49 -22.61
N HIS A 128 10.56 -6.65 -21.48
CA HIS A 128 9.99 -7.18 -20.25
C HIS A 128 9.48 -6.11 -19.29
N GLN A 129 9.63 -4.83 -19.62
CA GLN A 129 9.26 -3.68 -18.79
C GLN A 129 7.94 -3.02 -19.26
N THR A 130 7.08 -3.78 -19.93
CA THR A 130 5.82 -3.31 -20.54
C THR A 130 4.62 -3.34 -19.58
N ILE A 131 4.82 -3.69 -18.31
CA ILE A 131 3.70 -3.98 -17.40
C ILE A 131 2.72 -2.82 -17.24
N VAL A 132 3.19 -1.57 -17.36
CA VAL A 132 2.31 -0.39 -17.30
C VAL A 132 1.36 -0.34 -18.49
N SER A 133 1.86 -0.54 -19.72
CA SER A 133 1.00 -0.55 -20.92
C SER A 133 0.10 -1.78 -20.97
N ASP A 134 0.55 -2.90 -20.41
CA ASP A 134 -0.26 -4.12 -20.31
C ASP A 134 -1.43 -3.97 -19.34
N VAL A 135 -1.19 -3.41 -18.15
CA VAL A 135 -2.25 -3.18 -17.16
C VAL A 135 -3.20 -2.06 -17.59
N GLN A 136 -2.75 -1.09 -18.40
CA GLN A 136 -3.63 -0.05 -18.95
C GLN A 136 -4.82 -0.63 -19.73
N LYS A 137 -4.67 -1.79 -20.36
CA LYS A 137 -5.76 -2.51 -21.05
C LYS A 137 -6.87 -2.96 -20.08
N PHE A 138 -6.51 -3.32 -18.85
CA PHE A 138 -7.47 -3.64 -17.79
C PHE A 138 -8.18 -2.38 -17.30
N LEU A 139 -7.43 -1.28 -17.17
CA LEU A 139 -7.93 0.03 -16.73
C LEU A 139 -8.75 0.78 -17.79
N SER A 140 -8.99 0.18 -18.96
CA SER A 140 -9.88 0.72 -20.00
C SER A 140 -11.09 -0.18 -20.28
N ALA A 141 -11.21 -1.31 -19.57
CA ALA A 141 -12.31 -2.27 -19.74
C ALA A 141 -13.44 -2.01 -18.73
N SER A 142 -13.93 -3.04 -18.02
CA SER A 142 -14.99 -2.88 -17.01
C SER A 142 -14.44 -2.61 -15.60
N THR A 143 -15.30 -2.19 -14.66
CA THR A 143 -14.92 -1.97 -13.24
C THR A 143 -14.22 -3.19 -12.61
N ARG A 144 -14.67 -4.40 -12.94
CA ARG A 144 -14.04 -5.64 -12.45
C ARG A 144 -12.63 -5.83 -13.00
N HIS A 145 -12.39 -5.42 -14.25
CA HIS A 145 -11.05 -5.39 -14.83
C HIS A 145 -10.20 -4.28 -14.20
N TRP A 146 -10.77 -3.12 -13.88
CA TRP A 146 -10.05 -2.09 -13.11
C TRP A 146 -9.54 -2.63 -11.78
N ILE A 147 -10.41 -3.28 -11.00
CA ILE A 147 -10.06 -3.88 -9.71
C ILE A 147 -8.92 -4.89 -9.89
N LEU A 148 -8.99 -5.74 -10.93
CA LEU A 148 -7.95 -6.73 -11.23
C LEU A 148 -6.63 -6.08 -11.68
N GLY A 149 -6.68 -5.06 -12.54
CA GLY A 149 -5.50 -4.30 -12.97
C GLY A 149 -4.81 -3.61 -11.81
N LEU A 150 -5.58 -3.00 -10.90
CA LEU A 150 -5.08 -2.42 -9.67
C LEU A 150 -4.50 -3.48 -8.73
N ASP A 151 -5.09 -4.67 -8.65
CA ASP A 151 -4.54 -5.78 -7.88
C ASP A 151 -3.17 -6.24 -8.41
N ILE A 152 -2.98 -6.25 -9.74
CA ILE A 152 -1.68 -6.50 -10.37
C ILE A 152 -0.67 -5.44 -9.92
N TYR A 153 -1.02 -4.16 -9.97
CA TYR A 153 -0.12 -3.09 -9.50
C TYR A 153 0.17 -3.17 -8.00
N VAL A 154 -0.82 -3.45 -7.16
CA VAL A 154 -0.64 -3.63 -5.71
C VAL A 154 0.32 -4.78 -5.44
N GLN A 155 0.10 -5.94 -6.05
CA GLN A 155 0.95 -7.11 -5.83
C GLN A 155 2.36 -6.91 -6.41
N LEU A 156 2.49 -6.21 -7.54
CA LEU A 156 3.78 -5.95 -8.17
C LEU A 156 4.63 -4.97 -7.37
N THR A 157 4.04 -3.86 -6.93
CA THR A 157 4.73 -2.85 -6.11
C THR A 157 5.21 -3.44 -4.78
N ALA A 158 4.42 -4.33 -4.18
CA ALA A 158 4.83 -5.09 -2.99
C ALA A 158 5.91 -6.13 -3.29
N ASP A 159 5.79 -6.90 -4.38
CA ASP A 159 6.75 -7.96 -4.71
C ASP A 159 8.12 -7.41 -5.13
N ILE A 160 8.16 -6.27 -5.83
CA ILE A 160 9.44 -5.70 -6.33
C ILE A 160 10.29 -5.06 -5.22
N GLN A 161 9.73 -4.77 -4.04
CA GLN A 161 10.48 -4.25 -2.89
C GLN A 161 11.77 -5.05 -2.63
N PRO A 162 12.89 -4.39 -2.26
CA PRO A 162 14.13 -5.09 -1.92
C PRO A 162 13.92 -6.06 -0.75
N THR A 163 14.25 -7.34 -0.96
CA THR A 163 14.14 -8.38 0.07
C THR A 163 15.51 -8.89 0.48
N VAL A 164 15.68 -9.18 1.78
CA VAL A 164 16.83 -9.93 2.29
C VAL A 164 16.77 -11.37 1.80
N GLY A 165 17.89 -11.92 1.35
CA GLY A 165 18.01 -13.33 0.99
C GLY A 165 18.78 -13.60 -0.31
N PRO A 166 18.66 -14.81 -0.87
CA PRO A 166 19.33 -15.19 -2.10
C PRO A 166 18.95 -14.27 -3.26
N GLY A 167 19.95 -13.82 -4.02
CA GLY A 167 19.71 -12.94 -5.17
C GLY A 167 19.42 -11.47 -4.82
N MET A 168 19.61 -11.04 -3.57
CA MET A 168 19.40 -9.66 -3.11
C MET A 168 19.99 -8.62 -4.06
N SER A 169 21.23 -8.77 -4.53
CA SER A 169 21.87 -7.82 -5.44
C SER A 169 21.13 -7.68 -6.80
N ARG A 170 20.52 -8.76 -7.30
CA ARG A 170 19.68 -8.71 -8.52
C ARG A 170 18.34 -8.03 -8.22
N PHE A 171 17.68 -8.41 -7.12
CA PHE A 171 16.36 -7.86 -6.78
C PHE A 171 16.44 -6.39 -6.35
N ARG A 172 17.51 -5.96 -5.68
CA ARG A 172 17.77 -4.54 -5.40
C ARG A 172 17.94 -3.73 -6.69
N ARG A 173 18.70 -4.23 -7.67
CA ARG A 173 18.82 -3.59 -9.00
C ARG A 173 17.47 -3.55 -9.74
N THR A 174 16.68 -4.61 -9.59
CA THR A 174 15.31 -4.68 -10.15
C THR A 174 14.42 -3.60 -9.55
N ALA A 175 14.42 -3.47 -8.22
CA ALA A 175 13.67 -2.45 -7.49
C ALA A 175 14.06 -1.02 -7.91
N LEU A 176 15.35 -0.73 -8.00
CA LEU A 176 15.86 0.58 -8.44
C LEU A 176 15.43 0.89 -9.90
N SER A 177 15.58 -0.08 -10.80
CA SER A 177 15.13 0.09 -12.19
C SER A 177 13.61 0.28 -12.30
N PHE A 178 12.82 -0.49 -11.54
CA PHE A 178 11.36 -0.36 -11.51
C PHE A 178 10.90 0.99 -10.95
N ARG A 179 11.54 1.45 -9.87
CA ARG A 179 11.34 2.77 -9.25
C ARG A 179 11.49 3.90 -10.27
N ASP A 180 12.46 3.78 -11.17
CA ASP A 180 12.77 4.84 -12.14
C ASP A 180 11.90 4.77 -13.40
N ILE A 181 11.52 3.57 -13.84
CA ILE A 181 10.85 3.35 -15.13
C ILE A 181 9.32 3.27 -15.01
N ALA A 182 8.81 2.51 -14.05
CA ALA A 182 7.39 2.13 -14.00
C ALA A 182 6.64 2.71 -12.80
N LEU A 183 7.27 2.75 -11.61
CA LEU A 183 6.62 3.21 -10.38
C LEU A 183 6.01 4.63 -10.50
N PRO A 184 6.62 5.63 -11.18
CA PRO A 184 6.02 6.95 -11.31
C PRO A 184 4.69 6.91 -12.07
N GLN A 185 4.62 6.14 -13.17
CA GLN A 185 3.41 6.00 -13.98
C GLN A 185 2.30 5.25 -13.23
N ILE A 186 2.68 4.23 -12.46
CA ILE A 186 1.76 3.49 -11.59
C ILE A 186 1.20 4.42 -10.50
N PHE A 187 2.05 5.25 -9.90
CA PHE A 187 1.61 6.21 -8.89
C PHE A 187 0.69 7.28 -9.48
N THR A 188 1.03 7.84 -10.65
CA THR A 188 0.15 8.78 -11.38
C THR A 188 -1.21 8.16 -11.64
N THR A 189 -1.27 6.90 -12.07
CA THR A 189 -2.54 6.18 -12.28
C THR A 189 -3.37 6.13 -10.99
N ALA A 190 -2.75 5.83 -9.84
CA ALA A 190 -3.44 5.80 -8.56
C ALA A 190 -4.01 7.18 -8.20
N VAL A 191 -3.18 8.24 -8.31
CA VAL A 191 -3.61 9.61 -8.00
C VAL A 191 -4.70 10.11 -8.94
N ASP A 192 -4.62 9.80 -10.24
CA ASP A 192 -5.62 10.20 -11.21
C ASP A 192 -6.98 9.57 -10.91
N ILE A 193 -7.01 8.28 -10.54
CA ILE A 193 -8.24 7.60 -10.13
C ILE A 193 -8.79 8.23 -8.86
N LEU A 194 -7.96 8.42 -7.83
CA LEU A 194 -8.40 9.05 -6.59
C LEU A 194 -8.93 10.48 -6.82
N THR A 195 -8.29 11.23 -7.72
CA THR A 195 -8.70 12.60 -8.05
C THR A 195 -10.05 12.60 -8.76
N GLN A 196 -10.26 11.70 -9.72
CA GLN A 196 -11.56 11.53 -10.37
C GLN A 196 -12.67 11.15 -9.37
N MET A 197 -12.35 10.35 -8.34
CA MET A 197 -13.28 10.02 -7.27
C MET A 197 -13.59 11.24 -6.39
N TYR A 198 -12.55 11.98 -5.99
CA TYR A 198 -12.68 13.21 -5.20
C TYR A 198 -13.53 14.27 -5.91
N GLU A 199 -13.35 14.43 -7.22
CA GLU A 199 -14.12 15.35 -8.06
C GLU A 199 -15.52 14.83 -8.43
N GLY A 200 -15.88 13.61 -8.02
CA GLY A 200 -17.17 12.98 -8.34
C GLY A 200 -17.36 12.62 -9.82
N LYS A 201 -16.26 12.55 -10.59
CA LYS A 201 -16.23 12.18 -12.01
C LYS A 201 -16.27 10.67 -12.23
N LEU A 202 -15.78 9.89 -11.27
CA LEU A 202 -15.87 8.43 -11.28
C LEU A 202 -17.04 7.97 -10.42
N ARG A 203 -17.98 7.22 -11.01
CA ARG A 203 -19.13 6.62 -10.31
C ARG A 203 -19.15 5.12 -10.55
N ILE A 204 -19.25 4.36 -9.47
CA ILE A 204 -19.36 2.91 -9.51
C ILE A 204 -20.72 2.53 -8.93
N ASP A 205 -21.55 1.84 -9.71
CA ASP A 205 -22.93 1.54 -9.31
C ASP A 205 -23.02 0.48 -8.20
N ASP A 206 -22.17 -0.55 -8.28
CA ASP A 206 -22.13 -1.61 -7.27
C ASP A 206 -21.23 -1.21 -6.09
N LYS A 207 -21.81 -1.13 -4.89
CA LYS A 207 -21.10 -0.71 -3.67
C LYS A 207 -19.95 -1.63 -3.27
N MET A 208 -20.03 -2.92 -3.59
CA MET A 208 -18.98 -3.88 -3.24
C MET A 208 -17.78 -3.72 -4.17
N ASP A 209 -18.03 -3.50 -5.45
CA ASP A 209 -17.00 -3.18 -6.43
C ASP A 209 -16.42 -1.78 -6.20
N GLU A 210 -17.23 -0.80 -5.78
CA GLU A 210 -16.75 0.52 -5.33
C GLU A 210 -15.78 0.37 -4.14
N PHE A 211 -16.18 -0.37 -3.10
CA PHE A 211 -15.31 -0.64 -1.95
C PHE A 211 -14.00 -1.32 -2.36
N LYS A 212 -14.05 -2.37 -3.18
CA LYS A 212 -12.86 -3.09 -3.65
C LYS A 212 -11.93 -2.17 -4.45
N LEU A 213 -12.50 -1.35 -5.35
CA LEU A 213 -11.74 -0.41 -6.15
C LEU A 213 -11.05 0.62 -5.27
N VAL A 214 -11.79 1.29 -4.37
CA VAL A 214 -11.23 2.26 -3.41
C VAL A 214 -10.11 1.63 -2.59
N LYS A 215 -10.36 0.44 -2.04
CA LYS A 215 -9.35 -0.29 -1.25
C LYS A 215 -8.09 -0.54 -2.06
N LYS A 216 -8.20 -1.00 -3.31
CA LYS A 216 -7.05 -1.29 -4.17
C LYS A 216 -6.28 -0.03 -4.57
N VAL A 217 -6.97 1.06 -4.91
CA VAL A 217 -6.30 2.32 -5.28
C VAL A 217 -5.58 2.94 -4.07
N LEU A 218 -6.20 2.94 -2.89
CA LEU A 218 -5.58 3.44 -1.67
C LEU A 218 -4.39 2.58 -1.23
N GLN A 219 -4.52 1.25 -1.31
CA GLN A 219 -3.41 0.34 -1.05
C GLN A 219 -2.26 0.55 -2.05
N LEU A 220 -2.58 0.81 -3.32
CA LEU A 220 -1.58 1.11 -4.34
C LEU A 220 -0.85 2.43 -4.06
N ALA A 221 -1.59 3.49 -3.74
CA ALA A 221 -1.02 4.78 -3.36
C ALA A 221 -0.08 4.63 -2.15
N TYR A 222 -0.50 3.88 -1.13
CA TYR A 222 0.33 3.55 0.02
C TYR A 222 1.61 2.82 -0.40
N ASN A 223 1.51 1.72 -1.15
CA ASN A 223 2.67 0.94 -1.61
C ASN A 223 3.67 1.79 -2.40
N CYS A 224 3.18 2.72 -3.24
CA CYS A 224 4.00 3.64 -4.00
C CYS A 224 4.72 4.65 -3.10
N LEU A 225 4.02 5.25 -2.14
CA LEU A 225 4.60 6.23 -1.20
C LEU A 225 5.55 5.59 -0.18
N SER A 226 5.32 4.32 0.18
CA SER A 226 6.15 3.56 1.11
C SER A 226 7.23 2.72 0.41
N PHE A 227 7.45 2.94 -0.89
CA PHE A 227 8.47 2.22 -1.65
C PHE A 227 9.88 2.54 -1.09
N ASP A 228 10.78 1.56 -1.04
CA ASP A 228 12.17 1.83 -0.63
C ASP A 228 12.92 2.55 -1.76
N PHE A 229 12.89 3.89 -1.70
CA PHE A 229 13.54 4.74 -2.69
C PHE A 229 15.07 4.74 -2.60
N MET A 230 15.67 4.31 -1.48
CA MET A 230 17.12 4.33 -1.27
C MET A 230 17.77 2.97 -1.53
N GLY A 231 16.97 1.92 -1.69
CA GLY A 231 17.46 0.54 -1.71
C GLY A 231 18.08 0.16 -0.36
N THR A 232 17.64 0.79 0.74
CA THR A 232 18.02 0.46 2.10
C THR A 232 16.92 -0.40 2.70
N ILE A 233 17.28 -1.64 3.03
CA ILE A 233 16.36 -2.56 3.71
C ILE A 233 15.94 -1.91 5.03
N PRO A 234 14.64 -1.73 5.30
CA PRO A 234 14.19 -1.11 6.54
C PRO A 234 14.71 -1.88 7.74
N ASP A 235 15.31 -1.16 8.70
CA ASP A 235 15.67 -1.73 9.98
C ASP A 235 14.40 -1.77 10.85
N GLU A 236 13.88 -2.97 11.13
CA GLU A 236 12.69 -3.20 11.96
C GLU A 236 12.86 -2.68 13.41
N THR A 237 14.09 -2.36 13.83
CA THR A 237 14.40 -1.80 15.15
C THR A 237 14.53 -0.28 15.17
N SER A 238 14.58 0.36 14.01
CA SER A 238 14.66 1.82 13.91
C SER A 238 13.27 2.43 14.09
N GLU A 239 13.11 3.27 15.12
CA GLU A 239 11.88 4.01 15.38
C GLU A 239 11.61 5.00 14.25
N ASP A 240 10.94 4.55 13.18
CA ASP A 240 9.88 5.21 12.39
C ASP A 240 10.17 6.64 11.87
N GLN A 241 11.37 7.22 12.05
CA GLN A 241 11.82 8.53 11.57
C GLN A 241 12.25 8.45 10.10
N THR A 242 11.53 7.68 9.30
CA THR A 242 11.84 7.53 7.88
C THR A 242 11.34 8.76 7.15
N THR A 243 12.26 9.70 6.93
CA THR A 243 12.06 10.75 5.93
C THR A 243 11.78 10.08 4.58
N VAL A 244 10.66 10.41 3.95
CA VAL A 244 10.29 9.85 2.64
C VAL A 244 11.05 10.60 1.55
N MET A 245 11.85 9.87 0.78
CA MET A 245 12.71 10.40 -0.29
C MET A 245 12.18 10.03 -1.67
N VAL A 246 10.96 10.49 -1.98
CA VAL A 246 10.38 10.32 -3.32
C VAL A 246 11.20 11.05 -4.40
N PRO A 247 11.17 10.58 -5.66
CA PRO A 247 11.78 11.28 -6.79
C PRO A 247 11.19 12.67 -7.03
N HIS A 248 12.02 13.66 -7.36
CA HIS A 248 11.57 15.05 -7.59
C HIS A 248 10.58 15.23 -8.76
N ASN A 249 10.54 14.28 -9.70
CA ASN A 249 9.61 14.32 -10.83
C ASN A 249 8.19 13.88 -10.46
N TRP A 250 7.92 13.48 -9.20
CA TRP A 250 6.57 13.20 -8.69
C TRP A 250 5.84 14.50 -8.35
N THR A 251 5.76 15.41 -9.32
CA THR A 251 5.24 16.78 -9.12
C THR A 251 3.80 16.83 -8.63
N VAL A 252 3.02 15.79 -8.89
CA VAL A 252 1.64 15.65 -8.40
C VAL A 252 1.54 15.78 -6.87
N LEU A 253 2.58 15.38 -6.14
CA LEU A 253 2.63 15.47 -4.67
C LEU A 253 2.79 16.90 -4.13
N LYS A 254 3.09 17.87 -5.00
CA LYS A 254 3.23 19.28 -4.62
C LYS A 254 1.88 20.00 -4.60
N ASP A 255 0.85 19.40 -5.18
CA ASP A 255 -0.49 19.98 -5.19
C ASP A 255 -1.14 19.83 -3.80
N ASN A 256 -1.66 20.94 -3.26
CA ASN A 256 -2.34 20.97 -1.97
C ASN A 256 -3.69 20.24 -1.99
N ILE A 257 -4.19 19.85 -3.16
CA ILE A 257 -5.37 18.99 -3.30
C ILE A 257 -5.13 17.58 -2.77
N ILE A 258 -3.89 17.07 -2.84
CA ILE A 258 -3.59 15.66 -2.52
C ILE A 258 -3.87 15.33 -1.05
N PRO A 259 -3.41 16.10 -0.04
CA PRO A 259 -3.79 15.84 1.35
C PRO A 259 -5.31 15.96 1.57
N LYS A 260 -5.94 16.99 0.97
CA LYS A 260 -7.39 17.24 1.11
C LYS A 260 -8.21 16.07 0.57
N LEU A 261 -7.77 15.51 -0.55
CA LEU A 261 -8.32 14.31 -1.14
C LEU A 261 -8.28 13.12 -0.16
N PHE A 262 -7.15 12.89 0.51
CA PHE A 262 -7.03 11.77 1.45
C PHE A 262 -7.89 11.98 2.70
N PHE A 263 -8.00 13.21 3.21
CA PHE A 263 -8.92 13.52 4.32
C PHE A 263 -10.39 13.32 3.93
N GLN A 264 -10.81 13.77 2.74
CA GLN A 264 -12.18 13.55 2.27
C GLN A 264 -12.49 12.05 2.07
N LEU A 265 -11.55 11.30 1.50
CA LEU A 265 -11.70 9.85 1.34
C LEU A 265 -11.69 9.11 2.68
N TYR A 266 -10.91 9.59 3.66
CA TYR A 266 -10.96 9.09 5.04
C TYR A 266 -12.35 9.28 5.64
N ASP A 267 -12.92 10.49 5.58
CA ASP A 267 -14.26 10.78 6.08
C ASP A 267 -15.33 9.91 5.42
N SER A 268 -15.26 9.78 4.08
CA SER A 268 -16.16 8.91 3.33
C SER A 268 -16.02 7.45 3.73
N SER A 269 -14.78 6.96 3.89
CA SER A 269 -14.50 5.58 4.30
C SER A 269 -15.02 5.30 5.70
N CYS A 270 -14.85 6.23 6.65
CA CYS A 270 -15.42 6.11 8.00
C CYS A 270 -16.96 6.06 7.96
N LYS A 271 -17.60 6.93 7.18
CA LYS A 271 -19.08 6.97 7.04
C LYS A 271 -19.63 5.67 6.44
N ASN A 272 -18.90 5.06 5.50
CA ASN A 272 -19.30 3.79 4.87
C ASN A 272 -18.87 2.54 5.67
N GLY A 273 -18.14 2.69 6.78
CA GLY A 273 -17.62 1.57 7.57
C GLY A 273 -16.44 0.83 6.92
N TRP A 274 -15.78 1.44 5.93
CA TRP A 274 -14.65 0.87 5.21
C TRP A 274 -13.34 1.09 5.95
N LYS A 275 -13.16 0.34 7.04
CA LYS A 275 -12.03 0.50 7.98
C LYS A 275 -10.67 0.44 7.30
N ASP A 276 -10.43 -0.57 6.47
CA ASP A 276 -9.15 -0.73 5.75
C ASP A 276 -8.82 0.49 4.88
N CYS A 277 -9.84 1.05 4.21
CA CYS A 277 -9.68 2.25 3.38
C CYS A 277 -9.33 3.47 4.23
N ALA A 278 -10.01 3.65 5.36
CA ALA A 278 -9.71 4.74 6.30
C ALA A 278 -8.27 4.66 6.82
N ILE A 279 -7.79 3.46 7.15
CA ILE A 279 -6.41 3.24 7.59
C ILE A 279 -5.41 3.61 6.48
N TYR A 280 -5.63 3.14 5.24
CA TYR A 280 -4.75 3.49 4.12
C TYR A 280 -4.72 5.00 3.85
N CYS A 281 -5.84 5.71 4.01
CA CYS A 281 -5.85 7.17 3.89
C CYS A 281 -4.92 7.82 4.93
N LEU A 282 -5.02 7.43 6.21
CA LEU A 282 -4.15 7.97 7.26
C LEU A 282 -2.68 7.60 7.04
N GLN A 283 -2.40 6.37 6.61
CA GLN A 283 -1.04 5.94 6.29
C GLN A 283 -0.43 6.74 5.13
N CYS A 284 -1.21 7.01 4.08
CA CYS A 284 -0.80 7.90 2.99
C CYS A 284 -0.51 9.32 3.52
N LEU A 285 -1.38 9.87 4.37
CA LEU A 285 -1.18 11.19 4.98
C LEU A 285 0.09 11.24 5.84
N VAL A 286 0.39 10.18 6.60
CA VAL A 286 1.64 10.06 7.35
C VAL A 286 2.85 10.14 6.42
N LEU A 287 2.85 9.38 5.32
CA LEU A 287 3.95 9.38 4.34
C LEU A 287 4.10 10.74 3.65
N LEU A 288 2.99 11.39 3.29
CA LEU A 288 2.97 12.74 2.72
C LEU A 288 3.53 13.78 3.70
N SER A 289 3.17 13.70 4.99
CA SER A 289 3.72 14.58 6.03
C SER A 289 5.21 14.36 6.27
N SER A 290 5.75 13.22 5.83
CA SER A 290 7.14 12.81 6.01
C SER A 290 8.03 13.13 4.79
N LEU A 291 7.49 13.83 3.78
CA LEU A 291 8.27 14.30 2.63
C LEU A 291 9.39 15.25 3.08
N ARG A 292 10.61 15.00 2.59
CA ARG A 292 11.78 15.83 2.95
C ARG A 292 11.59 17.26 2.48
N ARG A 293 12.04 18.25 3.28
CA ARG A 293 12.06 19.68 2.90
C ARG A 293 12.64 19.92 1.51
N SER A 294 13.69 19.20 1.12
CA SER A 294 14.35 19.37 -0.18
C SER A 294 13.45 19.04 -1.37
N PHE A 295 12.38 18.24 -1.20
CA PHE A 295 11.45 17.89 -2.27
C PHE A 295 10.69 19.11 -2.82
N PHE A 296 10.38 20.08 -1.95
CA PHE A 296 9.67 21.31 -2.28
C PHE A 296 10.64 22.33 -2.89
N GLN A 297 10.19 23.04 -3.92
CA GLN A 297 11.01 24.05 -4.61
C GLN A 297 11.10 25.35 -3.82
N ASN A 298 10.03 25.70 -3.10
CA ASN A 298 9.93 26.91 -2.31
C ASN A 298 9.22 26.64 -0.98
N GLU A 299 9.27 27.61 -0.06
CA GLU A 299 8.64 27.49 1.26
C GLU A 299 7.10 27.55 1.18
N GLU A 300 6.54 28.14 0.12
CA GLU A 300 5.10 28.25 -0.10
C GLU A 300 4.46 26.87 -0.34
N GLU A 301 5.06 26.01 -1.18
CA GLU A 301 4.60 24.63 -1.41
C GLU A 301 4.57 23.82 -0.11
N LYS A 302 5.64 23.91 0.69
CA LYS A 302 5.70 23.22 2.00
C LYS A 302 4.66 23.78 2.97
N THR A 303 4.48 25.09 3.01
CA THR A 303 3.50 25.75 3.88
C THR A 303 2.07 25.34 3.48
N ALA A 304 1.78 25.23 2.20
CA ALA A 304 0.47 24.79 1.69
C ALA A 304 0.16 23.32 2.05
N LEU A 305 1.17 22.44 2.01
CA LEU A 305 1.05 21.06 2.51
C LEU A 305 0.71 21.07 4.01
N LEU A 306 1.49 21.79 4.82
CA LEU A 306 1.28 21.87 6.27
C LEU A 306 -0.07 22.46 6.64
N GLN A 307 -0.52 23.51 5.95
CA GLN A 307 -1.85 24.08 6.11
C GLN A 307 -2.93 23.00 5.92
N SER A 308 -2.85 22.25 4.83
CA SER A 308 -3.82 21.19 4.52
C SER A 308 -3.79 20.05 5.56
N MET A 309 -2.60 19.69 6.05
CA MET A 309 -2.43 18.68 7.10
C MET A 309 -3.02 19.13 8.44
N MET A 310 -2.77 20.37 8.84
CA MET A 310 -3.26 20.94 10.10
C MET A 310 -4.77 21.14 10.07
N GLU A 311 -5.33 21.67 8.98
CA GLU A 311 -6.79 21.81 8.81
C GLU A 311 -7.50 20.45 8.84
N GLY A 312 -7.00 19.47 8.09
CA GLY A 312 -7.59 18.13 8.03
C GLY A 312 -7.53 17.39 9.36
N THR A 313 -6.38 17.42 10.05
CA THR A 313 -6.25 16.80 11.38
C THR A 313 -7.07 17.53 12.45
N ALA A 314 -7.15 18.87 12.42
CA ALA A 314 -8.01 19.64 13.32
C ALA A 314 -9.49 19.26 13.12
N HIS A 315 -9.94 19.13 11.87
CA HIS A 315 -11.30 18.71 11.54
C HIS A 315 -11.60 17.29 12.05
N LEU A 316 -10.69 16.35 11.80
CA LEU A 316 -10.79 14.97 12.24
C LEU A 316 -10.92 14.88 13.77
N ILE A 317 -10.07 15.60 14.50
CA ILE A 317 -10.06 15.65 15.97
C ILE A 317 -11.37 16.25 16.49
N SER A 318 -11.74 17.44 16.00
CA SER A 318 -12.91 18.19 16.48
C SER A 318 -14.21 17.40 16.31
N ASN A 319 -14.33 16.69 15.19
CA ASN A 319 -15.52 15.90 14.87
C ASN A 319 -15.41 14.42 15.31
N LYS A 320 -14.31 14.04 15.94
CA LYS A 320 -14.01 12.66 16.38
C LYS A 320 -14.15 11.61 15.27
N VAL A 321 -13.78 11.97 14.04
CA VAL A 321 -13.98 11.11 12.87
C VAL A 321 -13.06 9.89 12.96
N GLY A 322 -13.63 8.69 13.02
CA GLY A 322 -12.91 7.42 13.05
C GLY A 322 -12.09 7.14 14.31
N LEU A 323 -12.07 8.04 15.30
CA LEU A 323 -11.26 7.91 16.52
C LEU A 323 -11.70 6.79 17.47
N SER A 324 -12.88 6.19 17.25
CA SER A 324 -13.35 5.02 17.99
C SER A 324 -12.68 3.72 17.54
N ASP A 325 -12.10 3.70 16.34
CA ASP A 325 -11.36 2.56 15.82
C ASP A 325 -9.88 2.65 16.27
N PRO A 326 -9.34 1.62 16.96
CA PRO A 326 -7.98 1.69 17.51
C PRO A 326 -6.87 1.91 16.49
N GLN A 327 -7.02 1.38 15.26
CA GLN A 327 -6.02 1.55 14.21
C GLN A 327 -6.08 2.95 13.61
N CYS A 328 -7.28 3.49 13.38
CA CYS A 328 -7.44 4.87 12.94
C CYS A 328 -6.93 5.87 14.00
N LEU A 329 -7.19 5.60 15.29
CA LEU A 329 -6.66 6.38 16.40
C LEU A 329 -5.12 6.35 16.42
N HIS A 330 -4.52 5.17 16.25
CA HIS A 330 -3.07 5.01 16.18
C HIS A 330 -2.44 5.82 15.04
N GLU A 331 -2.95 5.67 13.81
CA GLU A 331 -2.42 6.41 12.66
C GLU A 331 -2.67 7.92 12.78
N THR A 332 -3.75 8.35 13.45
CA THR A 332 -3.98 9.77 13.77
C THR A 332 -2.90 10.32 14.72
N CYS A 333 -2.60 9.61 15.81
CA CYS A 333 -1.51 10.00 16.71
C CYS A 333 -0.16 10.06 15.98
N ARG A 334 0.11 9.06 15.14
CA ARG A 334 1.31 9.00 14.30
C ARG A 334 1.39 10.19 13.34
N LEU A 335 0.29 10.54 12.67
CA LEU A 335 0.21 11.69 11.77
C LEU A 335 0.50 13.02 12.49
N ILE A 336 -0.11 13.24 13.66
CA ILE A 336 0.14 14.44 14.48
C ILE A 336 1.62 14.54 14.85
N GLY A 337 2.19 13.45 15.37
CA GLY A 337 3.62 13.39 15.71
C GLY A 337 4.50 13.66 14.49
N ARG A 338 4.13 13.11 13.32
CA ARG A 338 4.90 13.26 12.07
C ARG A 338 4.90 14.68 11.54
N ILE A 339 3.75 15.36 11.50
CA ILE A 339 3.63 16.78 11.12
C ILE A 339 4.61 17.65 11.94
N ASN A 340 4.75 17.35 13.23
CA ASN A 340 5.68 18.06 14.10
C ASN A 340 7.14 17.70 13.82
N THR A 341 7.47 16.40 13.75
CA THR A 341 8.86 15.94 13.59
C THR A 341 9.46 16.27 12.22
N SER A 342 8.63 16.41 11.17
CA SER A 342 9.10 16.65 9.80
C SER A 342 9.35 18.12 9.47
N SER A 343 9.00 19.03 10.38
CA SER A 343 9.07 20.47 10.16
C SER A 343 9.76 21.19 11.31
N GLN A 344 10.46 22.27 10.98
CA GLN A 344 11.04 23.15 11.99
C GLN A 344 9.94 23.99 12.63
N PHE A 345 10.08 24.32 13.92
CA PHE A 345 9.12 25.15 14.63
C PHE A 345 8.83 26.49 13.93
N LYS A 346 9.84 27.11 13.31
CA LYS A 346 9.67 28.34 12.51
C LYS A 346 8.73 28.14 11.32
N GLU A 347 8.82 27.00 10.63
CA GLU A 347 7.94 26.67 9.50
C GLU A 347 6.52 26.43 10.01
N LEU A 348 6.36 25.69 11.12
CA LEU A 348 5.05 25.44 11.74
C LEU A 348 4.35 26.74 12.14
N LYS A 349 5.07 27.66 12.81
CA LYS A 349 4.55 28.96 13.27
C LYS A 349 4.09 29.88 12.13
N GLN A 350 4.63 29.70 10.92
CA GLN A 350 4.24 30.48 9.74
C GLN A 350 2.92 30.01 9.12
N VAL A 351 2.45 28.81 9.46
CA VAL A 351 1.21 28.25 8.93
C VAL A 351 0.01 28.94 9.60
N PRO A 352 -0.91 29.58 8.84
CA PRO A 352 -2.07 30.28 9.41
C PRO A 352 -2.91 29.46 10.39
N SER A 353 -3.10 28.16 10.12
CA SER A 353 -3.90 27.28 11.00
C SER A 353 -3.17 26.77 12.24
N PHE A 354 -1.89 27.10 12.45
CA PHE A 354 -1.05 26.48 13.47
C PHE A 354 -1.59 26.65 14.89
N GLU A 355 -1.95 27.87 15.30
CA GLU A 355 -2.40 28.13 16.67
C GLU A 355 -3.72 27.41 16.99
N MET A 356 -4.69 27.49 16.07
CA MET A 356 -5.97 26.76 16.19
C MET A 356 -5.73 25.25 16.24
N TRP A 357 -4.88 24.72 15.35
CA TRP A 357 -4.56 23.29 15.30
C TRP A 357 -3.89 22.82 16.60
N LEU A 358 -2.94 23.60 17.12
CA LEU A 358 -2.22 23.30 18.36
C LEU A 358 -3.18 23.22 19.56
N GLU A 359 -4.19 24.07 19.62
CA GLU A 359 -5.25 24.01 20.64
C GLU A 359 -6.10 22.73 20.52
N GLN A 360 -6.43 22.30 19.30
CA GLN A 360 -7.13 21.01 19.09
C GLN A 360 -6.26 19.82 19.49
N VAL A 361 -4.98 19.82 19.13
CA VAL A 361 -4.01 18.78 19.54
C VAL A 361 -3.83 18.75 21.04
N TYR A 362 -3.82 19.91 21.71
CA TYR A 362 -3.78 20.00 23.17
C TYR A 362 -5.00 19.34 23.82
N GLY A 363 -6.21 19.74 23.43
CA GLY A 363 -7.44 19.17 23.96
C GLY A 363 -7.50 17.65 23.73
N PHE A 364 -7.16 17.21 22.52
CA PHE A 364 -7.06 15.80 22.17
C PHE A 364 -6.04 15.06 23.04
N THR A 365 -4.85 15.62 23.26
CA THR A 365 -3.81 14.99 24.07
C THR A 365 -4.27 14.82 25.52
N ILE A 366 -4.89 15.86 26.12
CA ILE A 366 -5.43 15.79 27.48
C ILE A 366 -6.49 14.69 27.60
N ASP A 367 -7.44 14.64 26.65
CA ASP A 367 -8.50 13.62 26.66
C ASP A 367 -7.94 12.20 26.48
N ALA A 368 -6.91 12.06 25.63
CA ALA A 368 -6.26 10.78 25.37
C ALA A 368 -5.39 10.31 26.56
N ILE A 369 -4.73 11.22 27.26
CA ILE A 369 -3.98 10.92 28.49
C ILE A 369 -4.94 10.51 29.62
N LYS A 370 -6.06 11.22 29.81
CA LYS A 370 -7.10 10.84 30.78
C LYS A 370 -7.64 9.44 30.53
N ASN A 371 -7.75 9.04 29.26
CA ASN A 371 -8.19 7.72 28.85
C ASN A 371 -7.00 6.84 28.40
N TRP A 372 -5.94 6.81 29.21
CA TRP A 372 -4.64 6.19 28.92
C TRP A 372 -4.71 4.75 28.36
N GLN A 373 -5.73 3.98 28.74
CA GLN A 373 -5.87 2.58 28.31
C GLN A 373 -6.21 2.43 26.82
N ILE A 374 -6.80 3.46 26.19
CA ILE A 374 -7.31 3.41 24.81
C ILE A 374 -6.17 3.59 23.78
N LEU A 375 -4.96 3.94 24.22
CA LEU A 375 -3.78 4.18 23.36
C LEU A 375 -2.66 3.12 23.54
N PRO A 376 -2.87 1.83 23.25
CA PRO A 376 -1.77 0.89 23.21
C PRO A 376 -0.83 1.27 22.05
N ASN A 377 0.45 1.51 22.33
CA ASN A 377 1.50 1.83 21.36
C ASN A 377 1.39 3.19 20.63
N SER A 378 0.49 4.09 21.00
CA SER A 378 0.34 5.41 20.34
C SER A 378 0.70 6.61 21.21
N LYS A 379 0.80 6.41 22.54
CA LYS A 379 1.07 7.47 23.54
C LYS A 379 2.34 8.25 23.25
N HIS A 380 3.38 7.53 22.85
CA HIS A 380 4.70 8.10 22.63
C HIS A 380 4.67 9.19 21.54
N TYR A 381 3.85 9.06 20.49
CA TYR A 381 3.73 10.10 19.47
C TYR A 381 3.23 11.43 20.03
N LEU A 382 2.21 11.40 20.89
CA LEU A 382 1.64 12.61 21.50
C LEU A 382 2.59 13.21 22.54
N LEU A 383 3.19 12.39 23.40
CA LEU A 383 4.15 12.90 24.39
C LEU A 383 5.41 13.47 23.72
N GLN A 384 5.91 12.78 22.68
CA GLN A 384 7.05 13.24 21.89
C GLN A 384 6.75 14.55 21.18
N PHE A 385 5.53 14.74 20.68
CA PHE A 385 5.08 16.00 20.08
C PHE A 385 5.34 17.18 21.04
N TRP A 386 4.85 17.09 22.28
CA TRP A 386 4.99 18.15 23.28
C TRP A 386 6.43 18.30 23.75
N ALA A 387 7.15 17.20 23.97
CA ALA A 387 8.56 17.22 24.36
C ALA A 387 9.44 17.94 23.32
N GLN A 388 9.17 17.74 22.04
CA GLN A 388 9.95 18.36 20.95
C GLN A 388 9.68 19.86 20.78
N LEU A 389 8.58 20.38 21.30
CA LEU A 389 8.29 21.82 21.25
C LEU A 389 9.06 22.61 22.33
N VAL A 390 9.48 21.97 23.43
CA VAL A 390 10.15 22.63 24.57
C VAL A 390 11.39 23.44 24.12
N MET A 391 12.35 22.77 23.47
CA MET A 391 13.61 23.41 23.06
C MET A 391 13.41 24.54 22.03
N PRO A 392 12.61 24.37 20.97
CA PRO A 392 12.28 25.45 20.04
C PRO A 392 11.66 26.68 20.70
N ILE A 393 10.72 26.50 21.64
CA ILE A 393 10.06 27.63 22.33
C ILE A 393 11.06 28.43 23.15
N MET A 394 11.93 27.75 23.91
CA MET A 394 12.95 28.43 24.73
C MET A 394 13.89 29.28 23.88
N ASN A 395 14.22 28.79 22.68
CA ASN A 395 15.18 29.38 21.77
C ASN A 395 14.56 30.30 20.70
N ASP A 396 13.23 30.44 20.66
CA ASP A 396 12.58 31.34 19.70
C ASP A 396 12.94 32.79 20.02
N LYS A 397 13.56 33.46 19.05
CA LYS A 397 13.97 34.87 19.17
C LYS A 397 12.79 35.81 18.91
N ASP A 398 11.77 35.35 18.19
CA ASP A 398 10.59 36.13 17.82
C ASP A 398 9.42 35.83 18.78
N LYS A 399 9.65 35.99 20.09
CA LYS A 399 8.65 35.67 21.10
C LYS A 399 7.41 36.54 20.96
N THR A 400 6.30 35.91 20.59
CA THR A 400 4.95 36.50 20.67
C THR A 400 4.43 36.27 22.10
N PRO A 401 4.33 37.30 22.96
CA PRO A 401 4.18 37.12 24.41
C PRO A 401 2.95 36.29 24.81
N GLY A 402 1.80 36.47 24.17
CA GLY A 402 0.59 35.68 24.49
C GLY A 402 0.66 34.23 24.03
N PHE A 403 1.16 33.99 22.82
CA PHE A 403 1.26 32.64 22.24
C PHE A 403 2.27 31.76 23.00
N HIS A 404 3.44 32.31 23.35
CA HIS A 404 4.48 31.53 24.05
C HIS A 404 4.05 31.14 25.44
N THR A 405 3.44 32.06 26.20
CA THR A 405 2.91 31.76 27.54
C THR A 405 1.82 30.69 27.49
N LYS A 406 0.92 30.74 26.50
CA LYS A 406 -0.12 29.71 26.31
C LYS A 406 0.50 28.33 26.03
N LEU A 407 1.51 28.29 25.19
CA LEU A 407 2.18 27.05 24.82
C LEU A 407 3.03 26.47 25.97
N GLU A 408 3.68 27.32 26.77
CA GLU A 408 4.33 26.91 28.02
C GLU A 408 3.33 26.30 29.01
N ASP A 409 2.13 26.88 29.14
CA ASP A 409 1.05 26.34 29.99
C ASP A 409 0.54 24.97 29.50
N TYR A 410 0.40 24.79 28.18
CA TYR A 410 0.05 23.49 27.58
C TYR A 410 1.07 22.41 27.92
N ILE A 411 2.36 22.70 27.72
CA ILE A 411 3.45 21.77 28.03
C ILE A 411 3.49 21.47 29.52
N TYR A 412 3.39 22.49 30.37
CA TYR A 412 3.36 22.32 31.83
C TYR A 412 2.21 21.41 32.24
N THR A 413 1.00 21.65 31.71
CA THR A 413 -0.17 20.83 32.05
C THR A 413 0.04 19.38 31.62
N ILE A 414 0.53 19.11 30.41
CA ILE A 414 0.72 17.74 29.91
C ILE A 414 1.82 16.97 30.65
N THR A 415 2.85 17.68 31.14
CA THR A 415 4.02 17.05 31.75
C THR A 415 3.93 16.93 33.28
N VAL A 416 3.15 17.79 33.94
CA VAL A 416 3.13 17.91 35.41
C VAL A 416 1.77 17.60 36.02
N ARG A 417 0.66 17.83 35.32
CA ARG A 417 -0.71 17.64 35.83
C ARG A 417 -1.37 16.43 35.20
#